data_AF-A0A2V8S4U7-F1
#
_entry.id   AF-A0A2V8S4U7-F1
#
_cell.length_a   1.000
_cell.length_b   1.000
_cell.length_c   1.000
_cell.angle_alpha   90.00
_cell.angle_beta   90.00
_cell.angle_gamma   90.00
#
_symmetry.space_group_name_H-M   'P 1'
#
loop_
_entity.id
_entity.type
_entity.pdbx_description
1 polymer ?
#
loop_
_entity_poly.entity_id
_entity_poly.type
_entity_poly.pdbx_seq_one_letter_code
_entity_poly.pdbx_strand_id
1 'polypeptide(L)'
;MSLDEYPTDLELEHIAKWPAVTVDNGPADWHDFMAEVRALWWAADWGWKRKGNAYWISTGGWSGNESLINAMQENFLFWSMCWDSSRRGGHYKFVINNVRKAGRKPKENQ
;
A
#
# COMPACT_ATOMS: atom_id res chain seq x y z
N MET A 1 14.92 8.49 -16.26
CA MET A 1 13.66 7.87 -16.70
C MET A 1 14.04 6.59 -17.42
N SER A 2 13.64 5.44 -16.88
CA SER A 2 13.83 4.13 -17.52
C SER A 2 13.02 4.08 -18.83
N LEU A 3 13.58 3.43 -19.86
CA LEU A 3 13.05 3.43 -21.23
C LEU A 3 11.92 2.42 -21.45
N ASP A 4 11.57 1.65 -20.43
CA ASP A 4 10.82 0.40 -20.52
C ASP A 4 9.55 0.36 -19.64
N GLU A 5 9.09 1.51 -19.11
CA GLU A 5 7.93 1.61 -18.21
C GLU A 5 8.06 0.79 -16.90
N TYR A 6 9.23 0.21 -16.63
CA TYR A 6 9.53 -0.49 -15.39
C TYR A 6 9.85 0.49 -14.25
N PRO A 7 9.40 0.19 -13.02
CA PRO A 7 9.89 0.87 -11.83
C PRO A 7 11.42 0.74 -11.75
N THR A 8 12.08 1.86 -11.55
CA THR A 8 13.52 1.93 -11.30
C THR A 8 13.86 1.43 -9.90
N ASP A 9 15.11 1.03 -9.69
CA ASP A 9 15.60 0.62 -8.37
C ASP A 9 15.39 1.72 -7.31
N LEU A 10 15.52 3.00 -7.69
CA LEU A 10 15.28 4.14 -6.79
C LEU A 10 13.80 4.25 -6.40
N GLU A 11 12.88 4.00 -7.32
CA GLU A 11 11.45 4.00 -7.04
C GLU A 11 11.06 2.81 -6.16
N LEU A 12 11.63 1.62 -6.41
CA LEU A 12 11.44 0.45 -5.56
C LEU A 12 11.98 0.68 -4.15
N GLU A 13 13.18 1.25 -4.03
CA GLU A 13 13.78 1.60 -2.75
C GLU A 13 12.94 2.63 -1.99
N HIS A 14 12.39 3.62 -2.69
CA HIS A 14 11.48 4.60 -2.13
C HIS A 14 10.20 3.96 -1.55
N ILE A 15 9.58 3.01 -2.26
CA ILE A 15 8.43 2.25 -1.75
C ILE A 15 8.82 1.40 -0.53
N ALA A 16 9.95 0.69 -0.60
CA ALA A 16 10.42 -0.16 0.51
C ALA A 16 10.72 0.64 1.79
N LYS A 17 11.27 1.86 1.63
CA LYS A 17 11.66 2.75 2.74
C LYS A 17 10.63 3.83 3.05
N TRP A 18 9.41 3.72 2.54
CA TRP A 18 8.37 4.72 2.77
C TRP A 18 8.23 5.03 4.27
N PRO A 19 8.27 6.31 4.67
CA PRO A 19 8.39 6.68 6.07
C PRO A 19 7.16 6.25 6.86
N ALA A 20 7.39 5.74 8.08
CA ALA A 20 6.33 5.34 9.02
C ALA A 20 5.60 6.54 9.64
N VAL A 21 6.20 7.72 9.56
CA VAL A 21 5.69 8.97 10.13
C VAL A 21 5.86 10.11 9.14
N THR A 22 4.97 11.10 9.21
CA THR A 22 5.07 12.33 8.45
C THR A 22 6.15 13.26 9.02
N VAL A 23 6.50 14.33 8.28
CA VAL A 23 7.51 15.33 8.70
C VAL A 23 7.18 16.03 10.03
N ASP A 24 5.89 16.09 10.40
CA ASP A 24 5.36 16.61 11.66
C ASP A 24 5.20 15.53 12.75
N ASN A 25 5.79 14.33 12.56
CA ASN A 25 5.69 13.16 13.45
C ASN A 25 4.25 12.59 13.62
N GLY A 26 3.36 12.86 12.67
CA GLY A 26 2.07 12.17 12.55
C GLY A 26 2.23 10.76 11.98
N PRO A 27 1.23 9.88 12.12
CA PRO A 27 1.25 8.56 11.47
C PRO A 27 1.27 8.74 9.95
N ALA A 28 2.06 7.93 9.24
CA ALA A 28 2.04 7.92 7.79
C ALA A 28 0.63 7.64 7.26
N ASP A 29 0.22 8.40 6.24
CA ASP A 29 -1.02 8.11 5.52
C ASP A 29 -0.75 7.00 4.50
N TRP A 30 -1.21 5.79 4.80
CA TRP A 30 -1.09 4.66 3.88
C TRP A 30 -1.91 4.86 2.59
N HIS A 31 -2.84 5.80 2.54
CA HIS A 31 -3.50 6.17 1.29
C HIS A 31 -2.55 6.86 0.32
N ASP A 32 -1.63 7.69 0.82
CA ASP A 32 -0.61 8.35 0.02
C ASP A 32 0.41 7.31 -0.47
N PHE A 33 0.87 6.42 0.41
CA PHE A 33 1.70 5.29 0.03
C PHE A 33 1.07 4.46 -1.11
N MET A 34 -0.21 4.10 -0.97
CA MET A 34 -0.93 3.35 -2.00
C MET A 34 -1.13 4.16 -3.29
N ALA A 35 -1.19 5.50 -3.23
CA ALA A 35 -1.28 6.35 -4.40
C ALA A 35 0.04 6.36 -5.19
N GLU A 36 1.18 6.41 -4.49
CA GLU A 36 2.51 6.34 -5.09
C GLU A 36 2.77 5.00 -5.77
N VAL A 37 2.44 3.88 -5.09
CA VAL A 37 2.52 2.56 -5.71
C VAL A 37 1.62 2.48 -6.96
N ARG A 38 0.40 3.04 -6.91
CA ARG A 38 -0.52 3.04 -8.06
C ARG A 38 0.07 3.82 -9.24
N ALA A 39 0.77 4.92 -9.00
CA ALA A 39 1.38 5.74 -10.05
C ALA A 39 2.45 4.96 -10.84
N LEU A 40 3.12 4.00 -10.19
CA LEU A 40 4.13 3.12 -10.78
C LEU A 40 3.54 1.80 -11.33
N TRP A 41 2.26 1.52 -11.06
CA TRP A 41 1.66 0.22 -11.34
C TRP A 41 1.29 0.08 -12.81
N TRP A 42 1.87 -0.91 -13.49
CA TRP A 42 1.54 -1.18 -14.89
C TRP A 42 0.09 -1.66 -15.02
N ALA A 43 -0.63 -1.08 -15.98
CA ALA A 43 -2.06 -1.30 -16.22
C ALA A 43 -2.93 -1.05 -14.97
N ALA A 44 -2.62 -0.01 -14.19
CA ALA A 44 -3.37 0.36 -12.97
C ALA A 44 -4.88 0.44 -13.19
N ASP A 45 -5.36 0.94 -14.33
CA ASP A 45 -6.80 1.05 -14.59
C ASP A 45 -7.53 -0.30 -14.67
N TRP A 46 -6.80 -1.39 -14.98
CA TRP A 46 -7.32 -2.76 -14.95
C TRP A 46 -6.97 -3.49 -13.65
N GLY A 47 -5.71 -3.41 -13.22
CA GLY A 47 -5.16 -4.19 -12.12
C GLY A 47 -5.41 -3.61 -10.74
N TRP A 48 -5.92 -2.37 -10.63
CA TRP A 48 -6.04 -1.66 -9.36
C TRP A 48 -7.48 -1.22 -9.06
N LYS A 49 -8.06 -1.75 -7.98
CA LYS A 49 -9.39 -1.38 -7.54
C LYS A 49 -9.38 -0.93 -6.08
N ARG A 50 -10.00 0.23 -5.80
CA ARG A 50 -10.21 0.75 -4.45
C ARG A 50 -11.70 0.85 -4.13
N LYS A 51 -12.09 0.48 -2.91
CA LYS A 51 -13.43 0.73 -2.34
C LYS A 51 -13.27 1.15 -0.88
N GLY A 52 -13.42 2.45 -0.61
CA GLY A 52 -13.15 3.02 0.71
C GLY A 52 -11.68 2.78 1.10
N ASN A 53 -11.48 2.03 2.18
CA ASN A 53 -10.15 1.69 2.71
C ASN A 53 -9.60 0.35 2.22
N ALA A 54 -10.35 -0.37 1.40
CA ALA A 54 -9.94 -1.64 0.85
C ALA A 54 -9.41 -1.48 -0.58
N TYR A 55 -8.32 -2.18 -0.86
CA TYR A 55 -7.61 -2.21 -2.13
C TYR A 55 -7.51 -3.65 -2.60
N TRP A 56 -7.83 -3.88 -3.88
CA TRP A 56 -7.62 -5.13 -4.58
C TRP A 56 -6.70 -4.85 -5.74
N ILE A 57 -5.52 -5.45 -5.71
CA ILE A 57 -4.49 -5.22 -6.72
C ILE A 57 -4.07 -6.56 -7.34
N SER A 58 -3.88 -6.56 -8.65
CA SER A 58 -3.51 -7.74 -9.43
C SER A 58 -2.26 -7.42 -10.24
N THR A 59 -1.22 -8.23 -10.08
CA THR A 59 0.05 -8.03 -10.82
C THR A 59 -0.12 -8.29 -12.32
N GLY A 60 -1.08 -9.14 -12.70
CA GLY A 60 -1.32 -9.52 -14.09
C GLY A 60 -0.21 -10.40 -14.68
N GLY A 61 0.68 -10.94 -13.84
CA GLY A 61 1.86 -11.68 -14.28
C GLY A 61 2.97 -10.79 -14.88
N TRP A 62 2.89 -9.47 -14.68
CA TRP A 62 3.93 -8.55 -15.11
C TRP A 62 4.96 -8.35 -13.99
N SER A 63 6.24 -8.58 -14.30
CA SER A 63 7.31 -8.67 -13.30
C SER A 63 7.59 -7.35 -12.57
N GLY A 64 7.37 -6.18 -13.17
CA GLY A 64 7.58 -4.91 -12.46
C GLY A 64 6.53 -4.66 -11.37
N ASN A 65 5.30 -5.16 -11.53
CA ASN A 65 4.27 -5.13 -10.49
C ASN A 65 4.64 -6.10 -9.37
N GLU A 66 5.27 -7.23 -9.69
CA GLU A 66 5.82 -8.16 -8.70
C GLU A 66 6.99 -7.53 -7.92
N SER A 67 7.85 -6.75 -8.59
CA SER A 67 8.89 -5.96 -7.92
C SER A 67 8.30 -4.92 -6.96
N LEU A 68 7.23 -4.21 -7.34
CA LEU A 68 6.51 -3.30 -6.45
C LEU A 68 5.93 -4.02 -5.23
N ILE A 69 5.33 -5.20 -5.43
CA ILE A 69 4.83 -6.04 -4.34
C ILE A 69 5.96 -6.47 -3.39
N ASN A 70 7.14 -6.79 -3.92
CA ASN A 70 8.30 -7.13 -3.09
C ASN A 70 8.77 -5.91 -2.28
N ALA A 71 8.85 -4.72 -2.89
CA ALA A 71 9.14 -3.48 -2.17
C ALA A 71 8.10 -3.18 -1.08
N MET A 72 6.80 -3.38 -1.37
CA MET A 72 5.73 -3.24 -0.37
C MET A 72 5.87 -4.24 0.80
N GLN A 73 6.38 -5.46 0.55
CA GLN A 73 6.66 -6.45 1.60
C GLN A 73 7.84 -6.06 2.47
N GLU A 74 8.87 -5.45 1.89
CA GLU A 74 10.04 -4.93 2.62
C GLU A 74 9.65 -3.79 3.56
N ASN A 75 8.61 -3.02 3.23
CA ASN A 75 7.99 -2.10 4.17
C ASN A 75 7.19 -2.86 5.24
N PHE A 76 7.92 -3.35 6.24
CA PHE A 76 7.40 -4.23 7.30
C PHE A 76 6.17 -3.65 8.01
N LEU A 77 6.14 -2.34 8.26
CA LEU A 77 5.06 -1.68 8.98
C LEU A 77 3.79 -1.65 8.14
N PHE A 78 3.87 -1.20 6.88
CA PHE A 78 2.74 -1.22 5.96
C PHE A 78 2.23 -2.66 5.79
N TRP A 79 3.12 -3.60 5.50
CA TRP A 79 2.75 -4.98 5.24
C TRP A 79 2.03 -5.59 6.44
N SER A 80 2.59 -5.46 7.64
CA SER A 80 2.01 -6.05 8.85
C SER A 80 0.64 -5.49 9.24
N MET A 81 0.37 -4.21 8.92
CA MET A 81 -0.88 -3.55 9.33
C MET A 81 -1.96 -3.57 8.26
N CYS A 82 -1.58 -3.50 6.98
CA CYS A 82 -2.50 -3.26 5.89
C CYS A 82 -2.72 -4.51 5.03
N TRP A 83 -1.81 -5.48 5.02
CA TRP A 83 -2.02 -6.72 4.27
C TRP A 83 -3.15 -7.54 4.90
N ASP A 84 -4.12 -7.93 4.07
CA ASP A 84 -5.29 -8.72 4.50
C ASP A 84 -5.21 -10.15 3.93
N SER A 85 -4.93 -10.30 2.64
CA SER A 85 -4.82 -11.61 2.00
C SER A 85 -4.11 -11.55 0.65
N SER A 86 -3.56 -12.69 0.23
CA SER A 86 -3.05 -12.91 -1.12
C SER A 86 -3.58 -14.23 -1.69
N ARG A 87 -3.71 -14.30 -3.01
CA ARG A 87 -4.13 -15.49 -3.76
C ARG A 87 -3.14 -15.75 -4.89
N ARG A 88 -2.98 -17.03 -5.25
CA ARG A 88 -2.19 -17.45 -6.43
C ARG A 88 -2.64 -16.66 -7.67
N GLY A 89 -1.68 -16.34 -8.54
CA GLY A 89 -1.90 -15.46 -9.70
C GLY A 89 -1.65 -13.97 -9.44
N GLY A 90 -1.03 -13.62 -8.31
CA GLY A 90 -0.61 -12.25 -8.03
C GLY A 90 -1.76 -11.33 -7.63
N HIS A 91 -2.76 -11.84 -6.92
CA HIS A 91 -3.88 -11.05 -6.42
C HIS A 91 -3.70 -10.77 -4.94
N TYR A 92 -3.76 -9.50 -4.56
CA TYR A 92 -3.58 -9.04 -3.20
C TYR A 92 -4.75 -8.18 -2.75
N LYS A 93 -5.09 -8.30 -1.48
CA LYS A 93 -6.04 -7.44 -0.80
C LYS A 93 -5.34 -6.73 0.36
N PHE A 94 -5.49 -5.41 0.40
CA PHE A 94 -5.04 -4.57 1.50
C PHE A 94 -6.21 -3.82 2.10
N VAL A 95 -6.22 -3.65 3.41
CA VAL A 95 -7.24 -2.90 4.16
C VAL A 95 -6.53 -1.91 5.07
N ILE A 96 -6.66 -0.62 4.76
CA ILE A 96 -6.13 0.46 5.60
C ILE A 96 -7.09 0.68 6.75
N ASN A 97 -6.78 0.08 7.90
CA ASN A 97 -7.50 0.39 9.13
C ASN A 97 -7.02 1.77 9.60
N ASN A 98 -7.85 2.79 9.38
CA ASN A 98 -7.70 4.00 10.18
C ASN A 98 -7.83 3.53 11.61
N VAL A 99 -6.73 3.58 12.37
CA VAL A 99 -6.81 3.56 13.82
C VAL A 99 -7.64 4.79 14.15
N ARG A 100 -8.97 4.64 14.13
CA ARG A 100 -9.87 5.63 14.70
C ARG A 100 -9.26 5.88 16.06
N LYS A 101 -8.95 7.15 16.37
CA LYS A 101 -8.77 7.60 17.75
C LYS A 101 -9.84 6.84 18.52
N ALA A 102 -9.45 5.86 19.33
CA ALA A 102 -10.40 5.03 20.03
C ALA A 102 -11.24 6.02 20.83
N GLY A 103 -12.44 6.28 20.33
CA GLY A 103 -13.39 7.15 20.97
C GLY A 103 -13.68 6.44 22.27
N ARG A 104 -13.00 6.87 23.33
CA ARG A 104 -13.34 6.53 24.69
C ARG A 104 -14.80 6.91 24.82
N LYS A 105 -15.70 5.92 24.76
CA LYS A 105 -17.09 6.15 25.13
C LYS A 105 -17.04 6.76 26.54
N PRO A 106 -17.65 7.91 26.81
CA PRO A 106 -17.86 8.33 28.18
C PRO A 106 -18.61 7.19 28.87
N LYS A 107 -18.14 6.79 30.06
CA LYS A 107 -18.94 5.92 30.92
C LYS A 107 -20.18 6.74 31.29
N GLU A 108 -21.32 6.37 30.75
CA GLU A 108 -22.60 6.85 31.24
C GLU A 108 -22.82 6.16 32.60
N ASN A 109 -22.71 6.94 33.67
CA ASN A 109 -23.13 6.51 34.98
C ASN A 109 -24.65 6.64 35.04
N GLN A 110 -25.36 5.52 35.16
CA GLN A 110 -26.64 5.48 35.85
C GLN A 110 -26.82 4.13 36.54
#